data_AF-A0A9N9WML0-F1
#
_entry.id   AF-A0A9N9WML0-F1
#
_cell.length_a   1.000
_cell.length_b   1.000
_cell.length_c   1.000
_cell.angle_alpha   90.00
_cell.angle_beta   90.00
_cell.angle_gamma   90.00
#
_symmetry.space_group_name_H-M   'P 1'
#
loop_
_entity.id
_entity.type
_entity.pdbx_description
1 polymer ?
#
loop_
_entity_poly.entity_id
_entity_poly.type
_entity_poly.pdbx_seq_one_letter_code
_entity_poly.pdbx_strand_id
1 'polypeptide(L)'
;MANIWIHVTPSDLHRAKIEYKPGHPHSKIYDYTYGYSMNYYQPMIDYLDRRDSSNNENHQLPHLPWTNERYIKEYDPKKPLKLYSDQKAKKIAIKSQESALKNINNFDVKSSYFSAIPTADATKLLRNLPKTSALDAVYKKDVGKIIKDIKNLEMDAYYRYKDGERKMLEEDRENFTLEMKRAIRGKSANQIRNILLADSLKKIKDTTDSDAKIFRECYATSRTRRAARSLSEQRPNHYGCDCGGQCSSCNVNPCQAVSYSLQNMKKELNTYTHKTEEFLSDARYRLHSIHKTLRESEDFFNNRQLERKKAK
;
A
#
# COMPACT_ATOMS: atom_id res chain seq x y z
N MET A 1 31.36 15.39 9.81
CA MET A 1 30.21 14.60 10.28
C MET A 1 30.61 13.94 11.58
N ALA A 2 29.98 14.32 12.69
CA ALA A 2 30.24 13.72 13.99
C ALA A 2 29.65 12.31 13.99
N ASN A 3 30.49 11.30 14.14
CA ASN A 3 30.03 9.94 14.40
C ASN A 3 29.40 9.94 15.80
N ILE A 4 28.07 9.87 15.87
CA ILE A 4 27.35 9.64 17.12
C ILE A 4 27.57 8.16 17.44
N TRP A 5 28.59 7.88 18.25
CA TRP A 5 28.78 6.58 18.86
C TRP A 5 27.73 6.44 19.96
N ILE A 6 26.68 5.68 19.69
CA ILE A 6 25.71 5.32 20.73
C ILE A 6 26.44 4.33 21.64
N HIS A 7 26.97 4.84 22.76
CA HIS A 7 27.55 4.03 23.82
C HIS A 7 26.41 3.31 24.54
N VAL A 8 26.17 2.04 24.18
CA VAL A 8 25.26 1.16 24.91
C VAL A 8 26.11 0.36 25.89
N THR A 9 26.01 0.68 27.16
CA THR A 9 26.58 -0.17 28.22
C THR A 9 25.72 -1.44 28.38
N PRO A 10 26.25 -2.55 28.93
CA PRO A 10 25.43 -3.71 29.29
C PRO A 10 24.23 -3.34 30.19
N SER A 11 24.37 -2.27 30.99
CA SER A 11 23.30 -1.65 31.78
C SER A 11 22.22 -0.93 30.95
N ASP A 12 22.54 -0.43 29.75
CA ASP A 12 21.58 0.23 28.86
C ASP A 12 20.71 -0.78 28.08
N LEU A 13 21.22 -2.00 27.86
CA LEU A 13 20.45 -3.14 27.35
C LEU A 13 19.30 -3.54 28.30
N HIS A 14 19.45 -3.33 29.62
CA HIS A 14 18.36 -3.52 30.60
C HIS A 14 17.25 -2.47 30.45
N ARG A 15 17.53 -1.31 29.84
CA ARG A 15 16.54 -0.23 29.61
C ARG A 15 15.71 -0.44 28.34
N ALA A 16 16.25 -1.19 27.37
CA ALA A 16 15.53 -1.63 26.19
C ALA A 16 14.63 -2.83 26.55
N LYS A 17 13.55 -2.59 27.33
CA LYS A 17 12.46 -3.53 27.68
C LYS A 17 12.74 -5.01 27.35
N ILE A 18 13.67 -5.61 28.07
CA ILE A 18 13.68 -7.07 28.20
C ILE A 18 12.52 -7.34 29.17
N GLU A 19 11.43 -7.89 28.65
CA GLU A 19 10.31 -8.32 29.49
C GLU A 19 10.86 -9.20 30.61
N TYR A 20 10.60 -8.79 31.86
CA TYR A 20 10.93 -9.56 33.04
C TYR A 20 10.33 -10.97 32.91
N LYS A 21 11.19 -11.98 32.70
CA LYS A 21 10.79 -13.39 32.79
C LYS A 21 10.87 -13.80 34.26
N PRO A 22 9.76 -14.21 34.89
CA PRO A 22 9.80 -14.69 36.28
C PRO A 22 10.66 -15.95 36.36
N GLY A 23 11.71 -15.92 37.18
CA GLY A 23 12.63 -17.05 37.40
C GLY A 23 14.12 -16.78 37.14
N HIS A 24 14.51 -15.61 36.61
CA HIS A 24 15.93 -15.26 36.47
C HIS A 24 16.46 -14.42 37.64
N PRO A 25 17.47 -14.90 38.40
CA PRO A 25 18.07 -14.11 39.46
C PRO A 25 18.89 -12.95 38.85
N HIS A 26 18.53 -11.70 39.20
CA HIS A 26 19.34 -10.51 38.94
C HIS A 26 20.62 -10.55 39.79
N SER A 27 21.61 -11.35 39.39
CA SER A 27 22.94 -11.30 39.99
C SER A 27 23.91 -10.65 39.02
N LYS A 28 24.70 -9.67 39.52
CA LYS A 28 25.79 -9.01 38.77
C LYS A 28 26.79 -10.03 38.18
N ILE A 29 26.87 -11.21 38.79
CA ILE A 29 27.68 -12.34 38.33
C ILE A 29 27.12 -12.88 37.01
N TYR A 30 25.80 -13.07 36.92
CA TYR A 30 25.13 -13.60 35.72
C TYR A 30 25.36 -12.71 34.50
N ASP A 31 25.19 -11.40 34.67
CA ASP A 31 25.41 -10.40 33.61
C ASP A 31 26.86 -10.41 33.11
N TYR A 32 27.82 -10.57 34.02
CA TYR A 32 29.25 -10.66 33.68
C TYR A 32 29.61 -11.96 32.97
N THR A 33 29.05 -13.11 33.38
CA THR A 33 29.18 -14.38 32.64
C THR A 33 28.55 -14.33 31.26
N TYR A 34 27.34 -13.79 31.16
CA TYR A 34 26.61 -13.71 29.90
C TYR A 34 27.32 -12.78 28.90
N GLY A 35 27.74 -11.59 29.36
CA GLY A 35 28.53 -10.67 28.54
C GLY A 35 29.84 -11.28 28.07
N TYR A 36 30.48 -12.13 28.88
CA TYR A 36 31.72 -12.81 28.49
C TYR A 36 31.48 -13.85 27.40
N SER A 37 30.45 -14.68 27.54
CA SER A 37 30.07 -15.65 26.49
C SER A 37 29.68 -14.97 25.18
N MET A 38 29.09 -13.77 25.25
CA MET A 38 28.70 -13.04 24.04
C MET A 38 29.89 -12.33 23.38
N ASN A 39 30.79 -11.76 24.19
CA ASN A 39 32.03 -11.15 23.70
C ASN A 39 33.02 -12.16 23.10
N TYR A 40 32.92 -13.43 23.48
CA TYR A 40 33.73 -14.51 22.90
C TYR A 40 33.60 -14.61 21.37
N TYR A 41 32.41 -14.37 20.83
CA TYR A 41 32.15 -14.49 19.39
C TYR A 41 32.45 -13.21 18.60
N GLN A 42 32.62 -12.06 19.26
CA GLN A 42 32.84 -10.79 18.59
C GLN A 42 34.08 -10.78 17.67
N PRO A 43 35.25 -11.35 18.05
CA PRO A 43 36.41 -11.45 17.18
C PRO A 43 36.15 -12.30 15.93
N MET A 44 35.36 -13.37 16.04
CA MET A 44 34.95 -14.18 14.88
C MET A 44 34.04 -13.41 13.94
N ILE A 45 33.06 -12.68 14.49
CA ILE A 45 32.14 -11.86 13.69
C ILE A 45 32.91 -10.76 12.96
N ASP A 46 33.78 -10.03 13.67
CA ASP A 46 34.62 -8.99 13.08
C ASP A 46 35.59 -9.56 12.01
N TYR A 47 36.08 -10.79 12.18
CA TYR A 47 36.88 -11.47 11.17
C TYR A 47 36.08 -11.81 9.93
N LEU A 48 34.88 -12.40 10.08
CA LEU A 48 34.01 -12.71 8.95
C LEU A 48 33.62 -11.45 8.18
N ASP A 49 33.28 -10.36 8.88
CA ASP A 49 32.98 -9.07 8.27
C ASP A 49 34.17 -8.52 7.46
N ARG A 50 35.40 -8.67 7.96
CA ARG A 50 36.62 -8.24 7.26
C ARG A 50 36.94 -9.13 6.06
N ARG A 51 36.79 -10.44 6.21
CA ARG A 51 36.97 -11.42 5.13
C ARG A 51 35.97 -11.19 4.00
N ASP A 52 34.72 -10.91 4.33
CA ASP A 52 33.68 -10.66 3.33
C ASP A 52 33.82 -9.27 2.69
N SER A 53 34.41 -8.28 3.39
CA SER A 53 34.61 -6.92 2.87
C SER A 53 35.92 -6.74 2.10
N SER A 54 36.92 -7.57 2.37
CA SER A 54 38.22 -7.52 1.70
C SER A 54 38.51 -8.90 1.11
N ASN A 55 38.61 -8.98 -0.22
CA ASN A 55 38.98 -10.19 -0.96
C ASN A 55 40.44 -10.65 -0.69
N ASN A 56 41.04 -10.26 0.43
CA ASN A 56 42.40 -10.62 0.79
C ASN A 56 42.40 -11.91 1.61
N GLU A 57 42.93 -12.97 1.01
CA GLU A 57 43.04 -14.32 1.58
C GLU A 57 43.98 -14.41 2.79
N ASN A 58 44.81 -13.38 3.05
CA ASN A 58 45.82 -13.36 4.11
C ASN A 58 45.32 -12.81 5.46
N HIS A 59 44.07 -13.06 5.84
CA HIS A 59 43.59 -12.68 7.17
C HIS A 59 43.94 -13.76 8.18
N GLN A 60 44.91 -13.46 9.06
CA GLN A 60 45.21 -14.25 10.24
C GLN A 60 43.93 -14.49 11.05
N LEU A 61 43.70 -15.75 11.46
CA LEU A 61 42.55 -16.14 12.27
C LEU A 61 42.47 -15.26 13.54
N PRO A 62 41.27 -14.82 13.93
CA PRO A 62 41.13 -13.98 15.11
C PRO A 62 41.46 -14.82 16.34
N HIS A 63 42.18 -14.21 17.29
CA HIS A 63 42.39 -14.83 18.58
C HIS A 63 41.07 -14.92 19.35
N LEU A 64 40.75 -16.12 19.83
CA LEU A 64 39.56 -16.38 20.62
C LEU A 64 39.94 -16.35 22.10
N PRO A 65 39.26 -15.54 22.93
CA PRO A 65 39.66 -15.38 24.31
C PRO A 65 39.48 -16.66 25.11
N TRP A 66 40.59 -17.20 25.61
CA TRP A 66 40.52 -18.38 26.49
C TRP A 66 39.97 -18.01 27.87
N THR A 67 39.54 -19.01 28.65
CA THR A 67 39.04 -18.81 30.02
C THR A 67 40.04 -18.06 30.91
N ASN A 68 41.34 -18.27 30.67
CA ASN A 68 42.43 -17.63 31.39
C ASN A 68 42.58 -16.14 31.04
N GLU A 69 42.05 -15.72 29.89
CA GLU A 69 42.13 -14.36 29.35
C GLU A 69 40.89 -13.52 29.70
N ARG A 70 39.97 -14.08 30.50
CA ARG A 70 38.70 -13.47 30.91
C ARG A 70 38.83 -12.14 31.66
N TYR A 71 39.99 -11.89 32.24
CA TYR A 71 40.30 -10.65 32.99
C TYR A 71 41.20 -9.69 32.20
N ILE A 72 41.54 -10.01 30.96
CA ILE A 72 42.28 -9.10 30.08
C ILE A 72 41.31 -8.01 29.62
N LYS A 73 41.74 -6.74 29.72
CA LYS A 73 40.92 -5.56 29.37
C LYS A 73 40.33 -5.61 27.96
N GLU A 74 40.97 -6.32 27.04
CA GLU A 74 40.52 -6.50 25.66
C GLU A 74 39.24 -7.33 25.56
N TYR A 75 39.08 -8.30 26.46
CA TYR A 75 37.98 -9.27 26.51
C TYR A 75 37.05 -9.07 27.72
N ASP A 76 37.20 -7.94 28.44
CA ASP A 76 36.35 -7.59 29.56
C ASP A 76 34.88 -7.49 29.08
N PRO A 77 33.94 -8.25 29.67
CA PRO A 77 32.52 -8.17 29.34
C PRO A 77 31.87 -6.82 29.64
N LYS A 78 32.55 -5.94 30.40
CA LYS A 78 32.12 -4.54 30.58
C LYS A 78 32.35 -3.68 29.35
N LYS A 79 33.19 -4.12 28.41
CA LYS A 79 33.45 -3.40 27.16
C LYS A 79 32.17 -3.44 26.31
N PRO A 80 31.72 -2.29 25.76
CA PRO A 80 30.53 -2.25 24.95
C PRO A 80 30.70 -3.13 23.70
N LEU A 81 29.70 -3.99 23.46
CA LEU A 81 29.60 -4.76 22.23
C LEU A 81 29.54 -3.80 21.05
N LYS A 82 30.28 -4.13 19.98
CA LYS A 82 30.26 -3.34 18.76
C LYS A 82 28.97 -3.63 18.01
N LEU A 83 28.01 -2.73 18.16
CA LEU A 83 26.73 -2.80 17.49
C LEU A 83 26.87 -2.44 16.00
N TYR A 84 26.13 -3.14 15.15
CA TYR A 84 25.96 -2.72 13.77
C TYR A 84 25.16 -1.41 13.72
N SER A 85 25.52 -0.51 12.81
CA SER A 85 24.65 0.62 12.51
C SER A 85 23.34 0.12 11.88
N ASP A 86 22.23 0.82 12.12
CA ASP A 86 20.91 0.44 11.57
C ASP A 86 20.94 0.22 10.05
N GLN A 87 21.72 1.04 9.34
CA GLN A 87 21.90 0.91 7.90
C GLN A 87 22.63 -0.38 7.52
N LYS A 88 23.68 -0.75 8.27
CA LYS A 88 24.41 -2.01 8.05
C LYS A 88 23.54 -3.22 8.41
N ALA A 89 22.81 -3.18 9.52
CA ALA A 89 21.90 -4.23 9.92
C ALA A 89 20.81 -4.48 8.86
N LYS A 90 20.19 -3.41 8.33
CA LYS A 90 19.22 -3.51 7.23
C LYS A 90 19.83 -4.11 5.96
N LYS A 91 21.03 -3.69 5.58
CA LYS A 91 21.73 -4.25 4.40
C LYS A 91 22.03 -5.74 4.56
N ILE A 92 22.52 -6.16 5.72
CA ILE A 92 22.80 -7.58 6.03
C ILE A 92 21.50 -8.38 6.01
N ALA A 93 20.42 -7.86 6.60
CA ALA A 93 19.12 -8.52 6.61
C ALA A 93 18.54 -8.72 5.19
N ILE A 94 18.67 -7.70 4.32
CA ILE A 94 18.26 -7.81 2.90
C ILE A 94 19.09 -8.91 2.20
N LYS A 95 20.42 -8.83 2.29
CA LYS A 95 21.32 -9.80 1.65
C LYS A 95 21.08 -11.23 2.14
N SER A 96 20.82 -11.40 3.43
CA SER A 96 20.50 -12.70 4.04
C SER A 96 19.15 -13.22 3.57
N GLN A 97 18.12 -12.37 3.54
CA GLN A 97 16.80 -12.73 3.02
C GLN A 97 16.87 -13.13 1.54
N GLU A 98 17.57 -12.37 0.70
CA GLU A 98 17.76 -12.71 -0.71
C GLU A 98 18.50 -14.04 -0.91
N SER A 99 19.55 -14.27 -0.12
CA SER A 99 20.30 -15.54 -0.17
C SER A 99 19.43 -16.70 0.29
N ALA A 100 18.62 -16.53 1.33
CA ALA A 100 17.70 -17.54 1.82
C ALA A 100 16.60 -17.86 0.79
N LEU A 101 16.05 -16.85 0.11
CA LEU A 101 15.07 -17.05 -0.96
C LEU A 101 15.67 -17.77 -2.17
N LYS A 102 16.90 -17.44 -2.57
CA LYS A 102 17.62 -18.18 -3.61
C LYS A 102 17.83 -19.63 -3.21
N ASN A 103 18.20 -19.88 -1.96
CA ASN A 103 18.35 -21.24 -1.45
C ASN A 103 17.02 -22.01 -1.42
N ILE A 104 15.92 -21.38 -1.03
CA ILE A 104 14.57 -21.99 -1.10
C ILE A 104 14.21 -22.36 -2.54
N ASN A 105 14.48 -21.47 -3.50
CA ASN A 105 14.16 -21.72 -4.91
C ASN A 105 15.02 -22.84 -5.53
N ASN A 106 16.24 -23.03 -5.02
CA ASN A 106 17.16 -24.08 -5.47
C ASN A 106 16.99 -25.41 -4.71
N PHE A 107 16.17 -25.44 -3.65
CA PHE A 107 15.96 -26.62 -2.84
C PHE A 107 14.97 -27.57 -3.55
N ASP A 108 15.48 -28.72 -4.01
CA ASP A 108 14.71 -29.78 -4.69
C ASP A 108 13.89 -30.64 -3.71
N VAL A 109 13.26 -30.00 -2.71
CA VAL A 109 12.36 -30.67 -1.77
C VAL A 109 10.94 -30.47 -2.29
N LYS A 110 10.20 -31.58 -2.44
CA LYS A 110 8.80 -31.61 -2.88
C LYS A 110 7.99 -30.55 -2.13
N SER A 111 7.75 -29.43 -2.82
CA SER A 111 7.18 -28.21 -2.28
C SER A 111 5.68 -28.41 -2.05
N SER A 112 5.32 -28.95 -0.89
CA SER A 112 3.94 -28.89 -0.42
C SER A 112 3.62 -27.43 -0.10
N TYR A 113 2.43 -26.97 -0.47
CA TYR A 113 1.94 -25.63 -0.16
C TYR A 113 2.05 -25.31 1.34
N PHE A 114 1.91 -26.34 2.19
CA PHE A 114 2.02 -26.26 3.64
C PHE A 114 3.44 -26.03 4.17
N SER A 115 4.50 -26.44 3.44
CA SER A 115 5.89 -26.21 3.86
C SER A 115 6.51 -24.99 3.17
N ALA A 116 6.15 -24.71 1.91
CA ALA A 116 6.73 -23.63 1.14
C ALA A 116 6.40 -22.24 1.69
N ILE A 117 5.13 -22.00 2.05
CA ILE A 117 4.68 -20.67 2.49
C ILE A 117 5.24 -20.29 3.87
N PRO A 118 5.18 -21.16 4.90
CA PRO A 118 5.79 -20.84 6.19
C PRO A 118 7.30 -20.63 6.08
N THR A 119 7.98 -21.41 5.24
CA THR A 119 9.43 -21.27 5.03
C THR A 119 9.76 -19.96 4.30
N ALA A 120 9.00 -19.60 3.26
CA ALA A 120 9.14 -18.32 2.57
C ALA A 120 8.75 -17.12 3.46
N ASP A 121 7.84 -17.30 4.43
CA ASP A 121 7.50 -16.24 5.37
C ASP A 121 8.54 -16.11 6.48
N ALA A 122 9.10 -17.23 6.96
CA ALA A 122 10.17 -17.28 7.95
C ALA A 122 11.48 -16.63 7.46
N THR A 123 11.73 -16.61 6.15
CA THR A 123 12.90 -15.91 5.58
C THR A 123 12.80 -14.39 5.60
N LYS A 124 11.63 -13.81 5.90
CA LYS A 124 11.43 -12.35 5.94
C LYS A 124 11.97 -11.74 7.24
N LEU A 125 13.30 -11.61 7.33
CA LEU A 125 13.98 -11.01 8.48
C LEU A 125 13.60 -9.54 8.72
N LEU A 126 13.26 -8.80 7.65
CA LEU A 126 12.90 -7.38 7.71
C LEU A 126 11.60 -7.07 8.47
N ARG A 127 10.70 -8.05 8.66
CA ARG A 127 9.49 -7.86 9.47
C ARG A 127 9.78 -7.76 10.96
N ASN A 128 10.86 -8.41 11.40
CA ASN A 128 11.18 -8.59 12.82
C ASN A 128 12.22 -7.59 13.33
N LEU A 129 12.82 -6.78 12.45
CA LEU A 129 13.67 -5.67 12.87
C LEU A 129 12.83 -4.57 13.54
N PRO A 130 13.30 -3.98 14.66
CA PRO A 130 12.60 -2.87 15.30
C PRO A 130 12.46 -1.72 14.31
N LYS A 131 11.21 -1.34 14.01
CA LYS A 131 10.90 -0.23 13.11
C LYS A 131 11.36 1.05 13.79
N THR A 132 12.37 1.69 13.21
CA THR A 132 13.12 2.82 13.81
C THR A 132 12.30 4.11 13.98
N SER A 133 11.04 4.16 13.54
CA SER A 133 10.17 5.33 13.76
C SER A 133 8.73 4.89 14.00
N ALA A 134 8.14 5.38 15.10
CA ALA A 134 6.74 5.17 15.44
C ALA A 134 5.80 5.67 14.33
N LEU A 135 6.21 6.69 13.56
CA LEU A 135 5.46 7.23 12.44
C LEU A 135 5.31 6.21 11.30
N ASP A 136 6.34 5.40 11.03
CA ASP A 136 6.33 4.41 9.94
C ASP A 136 5.39 3.22 10.25
N ALA A 137 5.15 2.96 11.54
CA ALA A 137 4.14 2.00 12.00
C ALA A 137 2.71 2.56 11.87
N VAL A 138 2.51 3.86 12.12
CA VAL A 138 1.21 4.54 11.95
C VAL A 138 0.84 4.62 10.47
N TYR A 139 1.76 5.06 9.61
CA TYR A 139 1.52 5.12 8.15
C TYR A 139 1.12 3.77 7.55
N LYS A 140 1.76 2.66 7.96
CA LYS A 140 1.38 1.32 7.48
C LYS A 140 0.03 0.84 8.02
N LYS A 141 -0.36 1.29 9.21
CA LYS A 141 -1.67 0.96 9.79
C LYS A 141 -2.79 1.66 9.04
N ASP A 142 -2.59 2.93 8.69
CA ASP A 142 -3.61 3.73 8.00
C ASP A 142 -3.73 3.35 6.53
N VAL A 143 -2.61 3.16 5.82
CA VAL A 143 -2.62 2.65 4.44
C VAL A 143 -3.17 1.21 4.40
N GLY A 144 -2.88 0.39 5.41
CA GLY A 144 -3.41 -0.97 5.52
C GLY A 144 -4.93 -1.02 5.75
N LYS A 145 -5.50 -0.02 6.42
CA LYS A 145 -6.97 0.13 6.56
C LYS A 145 -7.61 0.51 5.23
N ILE A 146 -7.05 1.50 4.54
CA ILE A 146 -7.56 1.95 3.23
C ILE A 146 -7.62 0.79 2.23
N ILE A 147 -6.58 -0.05 2.16
CA ILE A 147 -6.57 -1.22 1.27
C ILE A 147 -7.65 -2.24 1.65
N LYS A 148 -7.92 -2.44 2.94
CA LYS A 148 -8.99 -3.34 3.38
C LYS A 148 -10.37 -2.79 3.01
N ASP A 149 -10.58 -1.50 3.17
CA ASP A 149 -11.86 -0.87 2.85
C ASP A 149 -12.16 -0.94 1.35
N ILE A 150 -11.14 -0.76 0.50
CA ILE A 150 -11.27 -0.96 -0.96
C ILE A 150 -11.69 -2.40 -1.28
N LYS A 151 -11.04 -3.41 -0.69
CA LYS A 151 -11.40 -4.82 -0.92
C LYS A 151 -12.81 -5.16 -0.43
N ASN A 152 -13.23 -4.58 0.68
CA ASN A 152 -14.57 -4.77 1.21
C ASN A 152 -15.62 -4.15 0.27
N LEU A 153 -15.36 -2.95 -0.27
CA LEU A 153 -16.22 -2.30 -1.26
C LEU A 153 -16.35 -3.11 -2.55
N GLU A 154 -15.25 -3.68 -3.05
CA GLU A 154 -15.27 -4.58 -4.22
C GLU A 154 -16.12 -5.82 -3.96
N MET A 155 -15.98 -6.44 -2.79
CA MET A 155 -16.80 -7.59 -2.41
C MET A 155 -18.27 -7.24 -2.26
N ASP A 156 -18.58 -6.10 -1.65
CA ASP A 156 -19.96 -5.64 -1.48
C ASP A 156 -20.63 -5.36 -2.85
N ALA A 157 -19.89 -4.77 -3.78
CA ALA A 157 -20.33 -4.57 -5.16
C ALA A 157 -20.62 -5.91 -5.88
N TYR A 158 -19.74 -6.90 -5.71
CA TYR A 158 -19.93 -8.24 -6.27
C TYR A 158 -21.21 -8.93 -5.73
N TYR A 159 -21.45 -8.86 -4.41
CA TYR A 159 -22.64 -9.45 -3.82
C TYR A 159 -23.93 -8.76 -4.28
N ARG A 160 -23.93 -7.43 -4.44
CA ARG A 160 -25.08 -6.70 -4.99
C ARG A 160 -25.38 -7.06 -6.43
N TYR A 161 -24.35 -7.22 -7.26
CA TYR A 161 -24.51 -7.68 -8.64
C TYR A 161 -25.15 -9.08 -8.69
N LYS A 162 -24.62 -10.02 -7.90
CA LYS A 162 -25.13 -11.39 -7.83
C LYS A 162 -26.55 -11.47 -7.27
N ASP A 163 -26.89 -10.60 -6.31
CA ASP A 163 -28.25 -10.49 -5.79
C ASP A 163 -29.23 -9.92 -6.82
N GLY A 164 -28.78 -8.95 -7.63
CA GLY A 164 -29.52 -8.43 -8.78
C GLY A 164 -29.81 -9.52 -9.81
N GLU A 165 -28.83 -10.35 -10.17
CA GLU A 165 -29.03 -11.49 -11.07
C GLU A 165 -30.08 -12.47 -10.53
N ARG A 166 -30.07 -12.78 -9.22
CA ARG A 166 -31.08 -13.66 -8.62
C ARG A 166 -32.49 -13.07 -8.71
N LYS A 167 -32.65 -11.78 -8.41
CA LYS A 167 -33.95 -11.09 -8.47
C LYS A 167 -34.50 -11.04 -9.90
N MET A 168 -33.67 -10.77 -10.90
CA MET A 168 -34.07 -10.84 -12.31
C MET A 168 -34.55 -12.25 -12.70
N LEU A 169 -33.86 -13.29 -12.20
CA LEU A 169 -34.21 -14.68 -12.46
C LEU A 169 -35.49 -15.12 -11.72
N GLU A 170 -35.79 -14.53 -10.57
CA GLU A 170 -37.06 -14.69 -9.83
C GLU A 170 -38.21 -13.95 -10.52
N GLU A 171 -37.99 -12.70 -10.95
CA GLU A 171 -38.96 -11.93 -11.74
C GLU A 171 -39.31 -12.64 -13.06
N ASP A 172 -38.33 -13.22 -13.75
CA ASP A 172 -38.55 -14.00 -14.98
C ASP A 172 -39.37 -15.29 -14.73
N ARG A 173 -39.27 -15.88 -13.54
CA ARG A 173 -40.08 -17.05 -13.16
C ARG A 173 -41.54 -16.69 -12.91
N GLU A 174 -41.78 -15.53 -12.30
CA GLU A 174 -43.15 -15.06 -11.99
C GLU A 174 -43.85 -14.46 -13.23
N ASN A 175 -43.09 -13.80 -14.11
CA ASN A 175 -43.59 -13.04 -15.27
C ASN A 175 -43.73 -13.83 -16.59
N PHE A 176 -43.83 -15.17 -16.54
CA PHE A 176 -44.33 -15.88 -17.72
C PHE A 176 -45.76 -15.41 -18.03
N THR A 177 -45.94 -14.75 -19.18
CA THR A 177 -47.26 -14.28 -19.63
C THR A 177 -48.25 -15.45 -19.66
N LEU A 178 -49.51 -15.19 -19.34
CA LEU A 178 -50.55 -16.23 -19.29
C LEU A 178 -50.67 -16.98 -20.64
N GLU A 179 -50.40 -16.27 -21.75
CA GLU A 179 -50.33 -16.81 -23.11
C GLU A 179 -49.16 -17.80 -23.28
N MET A 180 -47.97 -17.47 -22.76
CA MET A 180 -46.79 -18.33 -22.82
C MET A 180 -46.97 -19.59 -21.96
N LYS A 181 -47.59 -19.46 -20.77
CA LYS A 181 -47.96 -20.60 -19.92
C LYS A 181 -48.94 -21.55 -20.63
N ARG A 182 -49.91 -21.01 -21.39
CA ARG A 182 -50.82 -21.80 -22.23
C ARG A 182 -50.11 -22.44 -23.43
N ALA A 183 -49.18 -21.72 -24.06
CA ALA A 183 -48.44 -22.18 -25.22
C ALA A 183 -47.46 -23.33 -24.92
N ILE A 184 -47.02 -23.47 -23.67
CA ILE A 184 -46.06 -24.48 -23.20
C ILE A 184 -46.76 -25.73 -22.63
N ARG A 185 -47.99 -25.59 -22.12
CA ARG A 185 -48.73 -26.68 -21.48
C ARG A 185 -48.99 -27.84 -22.46
N GLY A 186 -48.60 -29.05 -22.06
CA GLY A 186 -48.83 -30.28 -22.83
C GLY A 186 -47.88 -30.53 -24.01
N LYS A 187 -46.85 -29.69 -24.19
CA LYS A 187 -45.82 -29.88 -25.24
C LYS A 187 -44.62 -30.67 -24.72
N SER A 188 -43.86 -31.28 -25.63
CA SER A 188 -42.64 -32.00 -25.28
C SER A 188 -41.50 -31.05 -24.92
N ALA A 189 -40.52 -31.52 -24.14
CA ALA A 189 -39.38 -30.70 -23.68
C ALA A 189 -38.62 -30.01 -24.84
N ASN A 190 -38.47 -30.70 -25.98
CA ASN A 190 -37.82 -30.14 -27.16
C ASN A 190 -38.66 -29.04 -27.83
N GLN A 191 -39.99 -29.19 -27.85
CA GLN A 191 -40.88 -28.15 -28.36
C GLN A 191 -40.91 -26.93 -27.45
N ILE A 192 -40.92 -27.14 -26.14
CA ILE A 192 -40.85 -26.06 -25.14
C ILE A 192 -39.55 -25.28 -25.31
N ARG A 193 -38.42 -25.96 -25.46
CA ARG A 193 -37.11 -25.32 -25.72
C ARG A 193 -37.16 -24.43 -26.96
N ASN A 194 -37.70 -24.91 -28.07
CA ASN A 194 -37.76 -24.14 -29.31
C ASN A 194 -38.66 -22.90 -29.19
N ILE A 195 -39.77 -23.01 -28.46
CA ILE A 195 -40.66 -21.87 -28.17
C ILE A 195 -39.95 -20.81 -27.31
N LEU A 196 -39.24 -21.24 -26.26
CA LEU A 196 -38.48 -20.33 -25.38
C LEU A 196 -37.33 -19.64 -26.14
N LEU A 197 -36.63 -20.36 -27.01
CA LEU A 197 -35.56 -19.79 -27.84
C LEU A 197 -36.11 -18.77 -28.84
N ALA A 198 -37.25 -19.06 -29.48
CA ALA A 198 -37.88 -18.14 -30.41
C ALA A 198 -38.37 -16.84 -29.71
N ASP A 199 -38.95 -16.97 -28.52
CA ASP A 199 -39.39 -15.81 -27.73
C ASP A 199 -38.20 -14.98 -27.23
N SER A 200 -37.12 -15.62 -26.77
CA SER A 200 -35.88 -14.94 -26.38
C SER A 200 -35.28 -14.14 -27.53
N LEU A 201 -35.20 -14.72 -28.73
CA LEU A 201 -34.70 -14.01 -29.91
C LEU A 201 -35.59 -12.82 -30.31
N LYS A 202 -36.91 -12.94 -30.12
CA LYS A 202 -37.85 -11.85 -30.36
C LYS A 202 -37.64 -10.71 -29.35
N LYS A 203 -37.56 -11.03 -28.06
CA LYS A 203 -37.30 -10.04 -27.00
C LYS A 203 -35.97 -9.32 -27.20
N ILE A 204 -34.90 -10.04 -27.56
CA ILE A 204 -33.60 -9.41 -27.85
C ILE A 204 -33.75 -8.39 -28.99
N LYS A 205 -34.42 -8.75 -30.09
CA LYS A 205 -34.68 -7.82 -31.20
C LYS A 205 -35.49 -6.60 -30.76
N ASP A 206 -36.56 -6.82 -30.01
CA ASP A 206 -37.42 -5.75 -29.51
C ASP A 206 -36.65 -4.78 -28.58
N THR A 207 -35.76 -5.29 -27.72
CA THR A 207 -34.89 -4.45 -26.86
C THR A 207 -33.86 -3.66 -27.65
N THR A 208 -33.23 -4.27 -28.67
CA THR A 208 -32.28 -3.54 -29.53
C THR A 208 -32.96 -2.44 -30.33
N ASP A 209 -34.22 -2.66 -30.74
CA ASP A 209 -35.01 -1.67 -31.46
C ASP A 209 -35.50 -0.54 -30.55
N SER A 210 -35.86 -0.84 -29.28
CA SER A 210 -36.20 0.20 -28.30
C SER A 210 -35.00 1.06 -27.93
N ASP A 211 -33.84 0.46 -27.73
CA ASP A 211 -32.60 1.18 -27.41
C ASP A 211 -32.16 2.05 -28.59
N ALA A 212 -32.29 1.54 -29.82
CA ALA A 212 -32.04 2.31 -31.03
C ALA A 212 -33.01 3.48 -31.19
N LYS A 213 -34.29 3.33 -30.81
CA LYS A 213 -35.27 4.43 -30.81
C LYS A 213 -34.92 5.50 -29.78
N ILE A 214 -34.63 5.11 -28.54
CA ILE A 214 -34.21 6.03 -27.47
C ILE A 214 -32.96 6.80 -27.91
N PHE A 215 -31.97 6.09 -28.47
CA PHE A 215 -30.76 6.73 -28.96
C PHE A 215 -31.04 7.73 -30.09
N ARG A 216 -31.90 7.40 -31.06
CA ARG A 216 -32.32 8.32 -32.14
C ARG A 216 -33.06 9.54 -31.60
N GLU A 217 -33.95 9.38 -30.63
CA GLU A 217 -34.69 10.47 -30.00
C GLU A 217 -33.77 11.40 -29.19
N CYS A 218 -32.83 10.84 -28.42
CA CYS A 218 -31.79 11.60 -27.72
C CYS A 218 -30.88 12.38 -28.69
N TYR A 219 -30.55 11.79 -29.84
CA TYR A 219 -29.74 12.45 -30.86
C TYR A 219 -30.51 13.56 -31.60
N ALA A 220 -31.78 13.31 -31.92
CA ALA A 220 -32.67 14.28 -32.55
C ALA A 220 -32.86 15.51 -31.65
N THR A 221 -33.24 15.30 -30.38
CA THR A 221 -33.43 16.38 -29.39
C THR A 221 -32.15 17.18 -29.14
N SER A 222 -30.99 16.52 -29.12
CA SER A 222 -29.69 17.18 -29.02
C SER A 222 -29.39 18.05 -30.24
N ARG A 223 -29.77 17.61 -31.45
CA ARG A 223 -29.60 18.36 -32.70
C ARG A 223 -30.55 19.56 -32.77
N THR A 224 -31.82 19.41 -32.39
CA THR A 224 -32.78 20.53 -32.31
C THR A 224 -32.35 21.56 -31.28
N ARG A 225 -31.83 21.14 -30.12
CA ARG A 225 -31.27 22.05 -29.10
C ARG A 225 -30.04 22.81 -29.60
N ARG A 226 -29.18 22.19 -30.42
CA ARG A 226 -28.04 22.88 -31.04
C ARG A 226 -28.50 23.88 -32.12
N ALA A 227 -29.47 23.50 -32.95
CA ALA A 227 -30.06 24.38 -33.97
C ALA A 227 -30.78 25.60 -33.36
N ALA A 228 -31.48 25.41 -32.23
CA ALA A 228 -32.12 26.51 -31.49
C ALA A 228 -31.08 27.47 -30.87
N ARG A 229 -29.93 26.95 -30.40
CA ARG A 229 -28.83 27.78 -29.87
C ARG A 229 -28.11 28.60 -30.94
N SER A 230 -28.12 28.16 -32.20
CA SER A 230 -27.53 28.92 -33.31
C SER A 230 -28.41 30.04 -33.84
N LEU A 231 -29.68 30.13 -33.41
CA LEU A 231 -30.64 31.15 -33.89
C LEU A 231 -30.97 32.23 -32.85
N SER A 232 -30.47 32.14 -31.60
CA SER A 232 -30.73 33.14 -30.56
C SER A 232 -29.46 33.93 -30.20
N GLU A 233 -29.39 35.19 -30.62
CA GLU A 233 -28.23 36.10 -30.42
C GLU A 233 -28.25 36.83 -29.08
N GLN A 234 -29.22 36.56 -28.20
CA GLN A 234 -29.24 37.08 -26.83
C GLN A 234 -29.21 35.94 -25.82
N ARG A 235 -28.15 35.91 -25.01
CA ARG A 235 -28.01 35.01 -23.85
C ARG A 235 -29.01 35.44 -22.77
N PRO A 236 -29.94 34.58 -22.33
CA PRO A 236 -30.68 34.82 -21.10
C PRO A 236 -29.77 34.48 -19.91
N ASN A 237 -29.61 35.41 -18.97
CA ASN A 237 -28.86 35.24 -17.71
C ASN A 237 -29.65 34.49 -16.61
N HIS A 238 -30.57 33.62 -16.99
CA HIS A 238 -31.31 32.80 -16.05
C HIS A 238 -31.51 31.40 -16.63
N TYR A 239 -30.98 30.39 -15.95
CA TYR A 239 -31.37 28.99 -16.19
C TYR A 239 -32.72 28.72 -15.53
N GLY A 240 -33.76 29.42 -15.98
CA GLY A 240 -35.15 29.07 -15.76
C GLY A 240 -35.57 28.14 -16.89
N CYS A 241 -35.82 26.87 -16.59
CA CYS A 241 -36.48 25.97 -17.52
C CYS A 241 -37.97 26.32 -17.50
N ASP A 242 -38.41 27.19 -18.40
CA ASP A 242 -39.83 27.53 -18.54
C ASP A 242 -40.50 26.45 -19.39
N CYS A 243 -40.94 25.38 -18.73
CA CYS A 243 -41.79 24.36 -19.30
C CYS A 243 -43.24 24.88 -19.32
N GLY A 244 -43.51 25.86 -20.20
CA GLY A 244 -44.87 26.21 -20.57
C GLY A 244 -45.51 25.07 -21.36
N GLY A 245 -46.14 24.13 -20.66
CA GLY A 245 -46.84 22.99 -21.25
C GLY A 245 -47.01 21.86 -20.22
N GLN A 246 -48.24 21.73 -19.70
CA GLN A 246 -48.62 20.81 -18.63
C GLN A 246 -48.13 19.38 -18.86
N CYS A 247 -47.19 18.93 -18.03
CA CYS A 247 -46.88 17.52 -17.81
C CYS A 247 -46.98 17.26 -16.30
N SER A 248 -48.14 16.80 -15.86
CA SER A 248 -48.47 16.56 -14.45
C SER A 248 -47.87 15.26 -13.88
N SER A 249 -46.79 14.72 -14.44
CA SER A 249 -46.22 13.42 -14.00
C SER A 249 -44.71 13.37 -13.84
N CYS A 250 -43.97 14.47 -14.01
CA CYS A 250 -42.52 14.49 -13.83
C CYS A 250 -42.13 15.29 -12.59
N ASN A 251 -42.28 14.65 -11.43
CA ASN A 251 -41.71 15.18 -10.19
C ASN A 251 -40.18 15.01 -10.25
N VAL A 252 -39.46 16.13 -10.27
CA VAL A 252 -37.99 16.29 -10.38
C VAL A 252 -37.45 16.29 -11.81
N ASN A 253 -37.21 17.51 -12.32
CA ASN A 253 -36.59 17.77 -13.61
C ASN A 253 -35.18 17.13 -13.70
N PRO A 254 -34.94 16.14 -14.58
CA PRO A 254 -33.64 15.48 -14.71
C PRO A 254 -32.52 16.46 -15.14
N CYS A 255 -32.87 17.57 -15.79
CA CYS A 255 -31.90 18.62 -16.13
C CYS A 255 -31.37 19.39 -14.91
N GLN A 256 -32.14 19.47 -13.80
CA GLN A 256 -31.66 20.06 -12.55
C GLN A 256 -30.71 19.11 -11.82
N ALA A 257 -31.02 17.81 -11.77
CA ALA A 257 -30.12 16.83 -11.16
C ALA A 257 -28.75 16.78 -11.86
N VAL A 258 -28.75 16.83 -13.20
CA VAL A 258 -27.50 16.88 -13.98
C VAL A 258 -26.76 18.21 -13.79
N SER A 259 -27.46 19.35 -13.69
CA SER A 259 -26.79 20.63 -13.45
C SER A 259 -26.16 20.71 -12.06
N TYR A 260 -26.82 20.19 -11.03
CA TYR A 260 -26.25 20.07 -9.68
C TYR A 260 -25.04 19.12 -9.66
N SER A 261 -25.11 17.99 -10.36
CA SER A 261 -23.97 17.07 -10.49
C SER A 261 -22.77 17.74 -11.18
N LEU A 262 -23.01 18.51 -12.25
CA LEU A 262 -21.94 19.23 -12.94
C LEU A 262 -21.37 20.38 -12.10
N GLN A 263 -22.21 21.07 -11.31
CA GLN A 263 -21.74 22.09 -10.37
C GLN A 263 -20.93 21.48 -9.23
N ASN A 264 -21.30 20.30 -8.74
CA ASN A 264 -20.54 19.58 -7.73
C ASN A 264 -19.20 19.10 -8.28
N MET A 265 -19.16 18.52 -9.49
CA MET A 265 -17.90 18.16 -10.14
C MET A 265 -17.00 19.38 -10.38
N LYS A 266 -17.57 20.53 -10.74
CA LYS A 266 -16.81 21.78 -10.88
C LYS A 266 -16.22 22.25 -9.54
N LYS A 267 -16.97 22.15 -8.45
CA LYS A 267 -16.47 22.48 -7.10
C LYS A 267 -15.37 21.52 -6.66
N GLU A 268 -15.53 20.22 -6.91
CA GLU A 268 -14.52 19.22 -6.59
C GLU A 268 -13.24 19.45 -7.39
N LEU A 269 -13.34 19.69 -8.71
CA LEU A 269 -12.18 20.01 -9.55
C LEU A 269 -11.45 21.25 -9.04
N ASN A 270 -12.17 22.33 -8.69
CA ASN A 270 -11.56 23.52 -8.11
C ASN A 270 -10.91 23.25 -6.74
N THR A 271 -11.46 22.33 -5.95
CA THR A 271 -10.87 21.92 -4.67
C THR A 271 -9.58 21.13 -4.91
N TYR A 272 -9.56 20.26 -5.91
CA TYR A 272 -8.36 19.52 -6.29
C TYR A 272 -7.27 20.45 -6.85
N THR A 273 -7.62 21.43 -7.70
CA THR A 273 -6.64 22.41 -8.19
C THR A 273 -6.03 23.20 -7.04
N HIS A 274 -6.84 23.68 -6.10
CA HIS A 274 -6.34 24.40 -4.93
C HIS A 274 -5.44 23.52 -4.05
N LYS A 275 -5.82 22.25 -3.81
CA LYS A 275 -4.98 21.30 -3.06
C LYS A 275 -3.66 21.00 -3.78
N THR A 276 -3.66 20.92 -5.10
CA THR A 276 -2.43 20.74 -5.86
C THR A 276 -1.53 21.97 -5.81
N GLU A 277 -2.08 23.18 -5.81
CA GLU A 277 -1.31 24.41 -5.63
C GLU A 277 -0.72 24.53 -4.22
N GLU A 278 -1.48 24.16 -3.19
CA GLU A 278 -0.97 24.06 -1.81
C GLU A 278 0.15 23.02 -1.69
N PHE A 279 -0.04 21.83 -2.26
CA PHE A 279 1.00 20.81 -2.27
C PHE A 279 2.27 21.28 -2.98
N LEU A 280 2.14 21.93 -4.14
CA LEU A 280 3.28 22.47 -4.88
C LEU A 280 3.98 23.60 -4.15
N SER A 281 3.25 24.44 -3.41
CA SER A 281 3.84 25.51 -2.59
C SER A 281 4.56 24.96 -1.35
N ASP A 282 4.00 23.96 -0.66
CA ASP A 282 4.68 23.25 0.44
C ASP A 282 5.93 22.52 -0.06
N ALA A 283 5.84 21.82 -1.21
CA ALA A 283 6.99 21.17 -1.83
C ALA A 283 8.11 22.17 -2.18
N ARG A 284 7.77 23.34 -2.73
CA ARG A 284 8.74 24.43 -2.98
C ARG A 284 9.37 24.94 -1.69
N TYR A 285 8.59 25.13 -0.63
CA TYR A 285 9.11 25.60 0.66
C TYR A 285 10.09 24.57 1.28
N ARG A 286 9.74 23.28 1.22
CA ARG A 286 10.62 22.20 1.68
C ARG A 286 11.91 22.12 0.90
N LEU A 287 11.85 22.23 -0.43
CA LEU A 287 13.04 22.27 -1.27
C LEU A 287 13.93 23.48 -0.95
N HIS A 288 13.33 24.65 -0.72
CA HIS A 288 14.06 25.84 -0.30
C HIS A 288 14.74 25.65 1.06
N SER A 289 14.04 25.05 2.03
CA SER A 289 14.61 24.72 3.34
C SER A 289 15.79 23.74 3.22
N ILE A 290 15.66 22.70 2.39
CA ILE A 290 16.74 21.73 2.15
C ILE A 290 17.94 22.44 1.53
N HIS A 291 17.72 23.26 0.51
CA HIS A 291 18.79 24.02 -0.15
C HIS A 291 19.49 24.99 0.82
N LYS A 292 18.76 25.63 1.73
CA LYS A 292 19.33 26.48 2.77
C LYS A 292 20.23 25.67 3.72
N THR A 293 19.76 24.53 4.21
CA THR A 293 20.55 23.66 5.11
C THR A 293 21.80 23.10 4.43
N LEU A 294 21.72 22.79 3.14
CA LEU A 294 22.88 22.34 2.36
C LEU A 294 23.91 23.45 2.24
N ARG A 295 23.49 24.68 1.92
CA ARG A 295 24.38 25.84 1.82
C ARG A 295 25.05 26.16 3.16
N GLU A 296 24.30 26.13 4.27
CA GLU A 296 24.86 26.30 5.63
C GLU A 296 25.89 25.21 5.97
N SER A 297 25.67 23.97 5.51
CA SER A 297 26.61 22.87 5.71
C SER A 297 27.88 23.01 4.88
N GLU A 298 27.78 23.54 3.66
CA GLU A 298 28.92 23.85 2.79
C GLU A 298 29.76 24.99 3.37
N ASP A 299 29.13 26.06 3.84
CA ASP A 299 29.79 27.18 4.51
C ASP A 299 30.54 26.73 5.77
N PHE A 300 29.93 25.84 6.56
CA PHE A 300 30.58 25.24 7.73
C PHE A 300 31.80 24.41 7.36
N PHE A 301 31.72 23.65 6.24
CA PHE A 301 32.83 22.84 5.77
C PHE A 301 33.98 23.70 5.24
N ASN A 302 33.66 24.74 4.48
CA ASN A 302 34.62 25.70 3.93
C ASN A 302 35.35 26.47 5.03
N ASN A 303 34.63 26.95 6.06
CA ASN A 303 35.24 27.61 7.22
C ASN A 303 36.20 26.69 7.98
N ARG A 304 35.82 25.41 8.16
CA ARG A 304 36.67 24.43 8.85
C ARG A 304 37.94 24.07 8.07
N GLN A 305 37.88 24.09 6.74
CA GLN A 305 39.06 23.92 5.89
C GLN A 305 39.96 25.16 5.92
N LEU A 306 39.37 26.35 6.00
CA LEU A 306 40.10 27.61 6.14
C LEU A 306 40.87 27.67 7.46
N GLU A 307 40.24 27.27 8.58
CA GLU A 307 40.91 27.19 9.89
C GLU A 307 42.07 26.18 9.90
N ARG A 308 41.88 25.02 9.27
CA ARG A 308 42.96 24.02 9.14
C ARG A 308 44.13 24.51 8.29
N LYS A 309 43.89 25.38 7.32
CA LYS A 309 44.95 26.02 6.52
C LYS A 309 45.66 27.14 7.28
N LYS A 310 44.99 27.86 8.17
CA LYS A 310 45.60 28.88 9.04
C LYS A 310 46.42 28.29 10.20
N ALA A 311 46.15 27.04 10.58
CA ALA A 311 46.86 26.34 11.65
C ALA A 311 48.12 25.59 11.18
N LYS A 312 48.47 25.70 9.89
CA LYS A 312 49.74 25.25 9.31
C LYS A 312 50.55 26.46 8.91
#